data_AF-A0A166VY98-F1
#
_entry.id   AF-A0A166VY98-F1
#
_cell.length_a   1.000
_cell.length_b   1.000
_cell.length_c   1.000
_cell.angle_alpha   90.00
_cell.angle_beta   90.00
_cell.angle_gamma   90.00
#
_symmetry.space_group_name_H-M   'P 1'
#
loop_
_entity.id
_entity.type
_entity.pdbx_description
1 polymer ?
#
loop_
_entity_poly.entity_id
_entity_poly.type
_entity_poly.pdbx_seq_one_letter_code
_entity_poly.pdbx_strand_id
1 'polypeptide(L)'
;MNDDRDAWKGSIFKACLVVFSALLYLFFDGRQFWVAEVQPYLSQQNDKPLKQKADDDSFRTTSHLRPTKEQVHHSKHQLGVDHQHTLRRFGRCEPSNSERVKYRVERGIYTWVDSNGVTNYSDKKPAGGAKTYQPRSSRVLDYFDLEISGPTISHQFKNTLSSRLNAIFRGYTSIVGLKAMRKVTLRIQVLPSRRRYERAVKTYGGDPTGTVGVYFGIKNTAFVEQTSYEGTMQTAIHEAVHAINQAVIGFSPRWLNEGLAEYFETVEVSMQVGKVKPTNHISRSGYIRGQVLRPSQLIGAEDTWQSSDPVTMYRSSWAFVHFLMSSKSGKQSLKALMLSEQKKPCSSLDYANVKRVLYGTYPNMKSAYAMFLNSQARSQRL
;
A
#
# COMPACT_ATOMS: atom_id res chain seq x y z
N MET A 1 -15.19 12.88 65.49
CA MET A 1 -15.47 14.01 64.59
C MET A 1 -14.64 13.79 63.34
N ASN A 2 -15.33 13.37 62.28
CA ASN A 2 -14.94 12.95 60.93
C ASN A 2 -13.49 13.17 60.46
N ASP A 3 -12.81 12.07 60.17
CA ASP A 3 -11.84 11.98 59.07
C ASP A 3 -12.20 10.79 58.16
N ASP A 4 -13.32 10.93 57.46
CA ASP A 4 -13.87 9.93 56.52
C ASP A 4 -13.86 10.43 55.06
N ARG A 5 -13.05 11.47 54.77
CA ARG A 5 -13.05 12.15 53.45
C ARG A 5 -12.07 11.60 52.43
N ASP A 6 -11.19 10.66 52.80
CA ASP A 6 -10.15 10.15 51.90
C ASP A 6 -10.29 8.66 51.51
N ALA A 7 -11.11 7.87 52.20
CA ALA A 7 -11.35 6.47 51.87
C ALA A 7 -12.03 6.29 50.48
N TRP A 8 -12.93 7.21 50.11
CA TRP A 8 -13.64 7.15 48.83
C TRP A 8 -12.74 7.50 47.63
N LYS A 9 -11.76 8.40 47.80
CA LYS A 9 -10.82 8.78 46.74
C LYS A 9 -9.92 7.62 46.32
N GLY A 10 -9.46 6.82 47.30
CA GLY A 10 -8.66 5.63 47.05
C GLY A 10 -9.43 4.55 46.27
N SER A 11 -10.71 4.36 46.58
CA SER A 11 -11.58 3.41 45.89
C SER A 11 -11.93 3.87 44.47
N ILE A 12 -12.19 5.15 44.26
CA ILE A 12 -12.44 5.74 42.93
C ILE A 12 -11.18 5.65 42.06
N PHE A 13 -10.00 5.94 42.62
CA PHE A 13 -8.75 5.84 41.87
C PHE A 13 -8.47 4.40 41.40
N LYS A 14 -8.71 3.40 42.25
CA LYS A 14 -8.57 1.98 41.88
C LYS A 14 -9.57 1.56 40.81
N ALA A 15 -10.82 2.01 40.90
CA ALA A 15 -11.83 1.74 39.88
C ALA A 15 -11.45 2.36 38.53
N CYS A 16 -10.99 3.61 38.52
CA CYS A 16 -10.49 4.27 37.31
C CYS A 16 -9.28 3.55 36.71
N LEU A 17 -8.37 3.02 37.53
CA LEU A 17 -7.19 2.28 37.07
C LEU A 17 -7.56 0.94 36.42
N VAL A 18 -8.55 0.24 36.99
CA VAL A 18 -9.08 -1.00 36.40
C VAL A 18 -9.82 -0.72 35.10
N VAL A 19 -10.67 0.30 35.06
CA VAL A 19 -11.39 0.72 33.85
C VAL A 19 -10.41 1.17 32.77
N PHE A 20 -9.40 1.97 33.12
CA PHE A 20 -8.37 2.43 32.17
C PHE A 20 -7.51 1.27 31.67
N SER A 21 -7.17 0.30 32.53
CA SER A 21 -6.45 -0.91 32.13
C SER A 21 -7.28 -1.82 31.22
N ALA A 22 -8.59 -1.93 31.48
CA ALA A 22 -9.52 -2.67 30.62
C ALA A 22 -9.72 -1.97 29.28
N LEU A 23 -9.81 -0.63 29.25
CA LEU A 23 -9.89 0.17 28.03
C LEU A 23 -8.59 0.08 27.22
N LEU A 24 -7.43 0.13 27.87
CA LEU A 24 -6.14 -0.11 27.22
C LEU A 24 -6.05 -1.53 26.67
N TYR A 25 -6.45 -2.54 27.44
CA TYR A 25 -6.48 -3.93 26.99
C TYR A 25 -7.38 -4.09 25.75
N LEU A 26 -8.59 -3.53 25.77
CA LEU A 26 -9.52 -3.58 24.63
C LEU A 26 -9.04 -2.76 23.42
N PHE A 27 -8.34 -1.63 23.65
CA PHE A 27 -7.70 -0.83 22.61
C PHE A 27 -6.55 -1.58 21.91
N PHE A 28 -5.74 -2.32 22.69
CA PHE A 28 -4.65 -3.14 22.16
C PHE A 28 -5.12 -4.51 21.60
N ASP A 29 -6.28 -5.03 22.02
CA ASP A 29 -6.91 -6.26 21.50
C ASP A 29 -7.75 -6.03 20.23
N GLY A 30 -7.81 -4.80 19.72
CA GLY A 30 -8.39 -4.51 18.40
C GLY A 30 -9.92 -4.60 18.32
N ARG A 31 -10.63 -4.58 19.46
CA ARG A 31 -12.09 -4.42 19.49
C ARG A 31 -12.42 -2.92 19.41
N GLN A 32 -12.98 -2.48 18.28
CA GLN A 32 -13.31 -1.08 18.01
C GLN A 32 -14.49 -0.61 18.87
N PHE A 33 -14.32 0.46 19.66
CA PHE A 33 -15.43 1.23 20.26
C PHE A 33 -15.69 2.51 19.46
N TRP A 34 -16.96 2.75 19.16
CA TRP A 34 -17.48 3.97 18.53
C TRP A 34 -17.81 4.98 19.63
N VAL A 35 -17.08 6.10 19.72
CA VAL A 35 -17.42 7.22 20.62
C VAL A 35 -18.45 8.15 19.96
N ALA A 36 -19.43 7.59 19.26
CA ALA A 36 -20.50 8.35 18.62
C ALA A 36 -21.81 8.36 19.44
N GLU A 37 -21.83 7.72 20.62
CA GLU A 37 -23.07 7.42 21.34
C GLU A 37 -23.12 7.94 22.79
N VAL A 38 -22.24 8.87 23.17
CA VAL A 38 -22.24 9.53 24.51
C VAL A 38 -22.48 11.04 24.42
N GLN A 39 -22.90 11.55 23.26
CA GLN A 39 -22.97 12.99 23.01
C GLN A 39 -24.25 13.76 23.43
N PRO A 40 -25.30 13.22 24.10
CA PRO A 40 -26.39 14.08 24.55
C PRO A 40 -26.27 14.67 25.97
N TYR A 41 -25.23 14.38 26.78
CA TYR A 41 -25.24 14.77 28.21
C TYR A 41 -24.27 15.89 28.63
N LEU A 42 -23.53 16.51 27.72
CA LEU A 42 -22.57 17.57 28.07
C LEU A 42 -22.60 18.74 27.08
N SER A 43 -23.74 19.44 27.00
CA SER A 43 -23.78 20.82 26.51
C SER A 43 -25.12 21.48 26.86
N GLN A 44 -25.32 21.78 28.14
CA GLN A 44 -26.19 22.85 28.58
C GLN A 44 -25.41 23.71 29.59
N GLN A 45 -24.78 24.78 29.11
CA GLN A 45 -24.80 26.10 29.75
C GLN A 45 -24.00 27.12 28.92
N ASN A 46 -24.71 28.19 28.56
CA ASN A 46 -24.25 29.57 28.39
C ASN A 46 -23.17 29.87 27.33
N ASP A 47 -23.54 30.57 26.25
CA ASP A 47 -23.51 32.04 26.26
C ASP A 47 -24.13 32.67 25.00
N LYS A 48 -24.75 33.85 25.20
CA LYS A 48 -25.46 34.68 24.21
C LYS A 48 -24.51 35.45 23.28
N PRO A 49 -24.99 35.94 22.12
CA PRO A 49 -24.15 36.49 21.06
C PRO A 49 -23.98 38.02 21.16
N LEU A 50 -22.86 38.55 20.66
CA LEU A 50 -22.72 39.95 20.28
C LEU A 50 -22.44 40.10 18.78
N LYS A 51 -23.11 41.10 18.19
CA LYS A 51 -23.15 41.49 16.77
C LYS A 51 -22.05 42.50 16.39
N GLN A 52 -21.93 42.69 15.07
CA GLN A 52 -21.34 43.81 14.29
C GLN A 52 -19.81 43.75 14.10
N LYS A 53 -19.23 44.14 12.95
CA LYS A 53 -19.69 44.96 11.82
C LYS A 53 -18.84 44.66 10.57
N ALA A 54 -19.40 44.89 9.38
CA ALA A 54 -18.66 44.96 8.13
C ALA A 54 -17.87 46.28 8.06
N ASP A 55 -16.73 46.27 7.38
CA ASP A 55 -16.29 47.40 6.56
C ASP A 55 -15.38 46.90 5.42
N ASP A 56 -15.64 47.53 4.29
CA ASP A 56 -15.09 47.41 2.95
C ASP A 56 -13.75 48.17 2.92
N ASP A 57 -12.71 47.64 2.27
CA ASP A 57 -11.81 48.56 1.58
C ASP A 57 -10.99 47.92 0.44
N SER A 58 -10.94 48.71 -0.61
CA SER A 58 -10.39 48.45 -1.93
C SER A 58 -8.87 48.62 -1.96
N PHE A 59 -8.15 47.81 -2.76
CA PHE A 59 -6.93 48.30 -3.41
C PHE A 59 -6.62 47.53 -4.70
N ARG A 60 -6.59 48.29 -5.80
CA ARG A 60 -6.10 47.97 -7.15
C ARG A 60 -4.64 48.44 -7.17
N THR A 61 -3.61 47.70 -7.59
CA THR A 61 -3.05 47.60 -8.96
C THR A 61 -1.56 47.22 -8.72
N THR A 62 -0.93 46.22 -9.33
CA THR A 62 -0.12 46.38 -10.56
C THR A 62 0.61 45.07 -10.87
N SER A 63 0.75 44.83 -12.17
CA SER A 63 1.46 43.74 -12.82
C SER A 63 2.98 43.77 -12.58
N HIS A 64 3.54 42.64 -12.12
CA HIS A 64 4.91 42.27 -12.45
C HIS A 64 4.95 40.83 -12.94
N LEU A 65 5.16 40.70 -14.25
CA LEU A 65 5.59 39.48 -14.94
C LEU A 65 6.86 38.96 -14.26
N ARG A 66 6.75 37.84 -13.54
CA ARG A 66 7.88 36.97 -13.21
C ARG A 66 7.74 35.70 -14.05
N PRO A 67 8.79 35.23 -14.73
CA PRO A 67 8.72 33.99 -15.48
C PRO A 67 8.54 32.85 -14.47
N THR A 68 7.36 32.25 -14.47
CA THR A 68 7.11 31.00 -13.75
C THR A 68 8.06 29.96 -14.31
N LYS A 69 8.96 29.47 -13.45
CA LYS A 69 9.62 28.17 -13.64
C LYS A 69 8.49 27.14 -13.68
N GLU A 70 8.01 26.83 -14.87
CA GLU A 70 7.25 25.62 -15.13
C GLU A 70 8.16 24.45 -14.77
N GLN A 71 7.91 23.85 -13.60
CA GLN A 71 8.41 22.53 -13.31
C GLN A 71 7.82 21.59 -14.35
N VAL A 72 8.65 21.20 -15.31
CA VAL A 72 8.36 20.17 -16.30
C VAL A 72 8.10 18.88 -15.52
N HIS A 73 6.82 18.64 -15.21
CA HIS A 73 6.34 17.37 -14.69
C HIS A 73 6.38 16.36 -15.83
N HIS A 74 7.49 15.61 -15.94
CA HIS A 74 7.52 14.44 -16.79
C HIS A 74 6.47 13.43 -16.31
N SER A 75 5.35 13.35 -17.04
CA SER A 75 4.33 12.33 -16.83
C SER A 75 4.96 10.96 -17.10
N LYS A 76 4.99 10.09 -16.09
CA LYS A 76 5.58 8.73 -16.12
C LYS A 76 4.98 7.80 -17.19
N HIS A 77 3.91 8.20 -17.89
CA HIS A 77 3.10 7.31 -18.73
C HIS A 77 3.05 7.71 -20.22
N GLN A 78 4.04 8.46 -20.74
CA GLN A 78 3.93 9.01 -22.11
C GLN A 78 4.09 8.00 -23.27
N LEU A 79 4.45 6.74 -23.02
CA LEU A 79 4.18 5.61 -23.91
C LEU A 79 4.16 4.35 -23.05
N GLY A 80 3.00 3.69 -22.96
CA GLY A 80 2.72 2.66 -21.96
C GLY A 80 3.53 1.40 -22.19
N VAL A 81 4.55 1.18 -21.37
CA VAL A 81 5.15 -0.15 -21.25
C VAL A 81 4.17 -1.06 -20.54
N ASP A 82 3.95 -2.23 -21.13
CA ASP A 82 3.14 -3.27 -20.58
C ASP A 82 3.96 -4.06 -19.53
N HIS A 83 3.97 -3.57 -18.29
CA HIS A 83 4.65 -4.25 -17.17
C HIS A 83 4.12 -5.67 -16.98
N GLN A 84 2.84 -5.93 -17.28
CA GLN A 84 2.27 -7.27 -17.29
C GLN A 84 2.85 -8.15 -18.41
N HIS A 85 3.06 -7.63 -19.61
CA HIS A 85 3.78 -8.36 -20.66
C HIS A 85 5.21 -8.66 -20.23
N THR A 86 5.92 -7.71 -19.60
CA THR A 86 7.24 -7.97 -19.03
C THR A 86 7.19 -9.04 -17.94
N LEU A 87 6.19 -9.03 -17.07
CA LEU A 87 5.97 -10.07 -16.04
C LEU A 87 5.55 -11.43 -16.61
N ARG A 88 4.78 -11.47 -17.70
CA ARG A 88 4.38 -12.75 -18.32
C ARG A 88 5.50 -13.32 -19.19
N ARG A 89 6.24 -12.46 -19.89
CA ARG A 89 7.37 -12.84 -20.75
C ARG A 89 8.62 -13.16 -19.94
N PHE A 90 8.86 -12.38 -18.90
CA PHE A 90 10.07 -12.44 -18.10
C PHE A 90 9.81 -12.64 -16.62
N GLY A 91 8.62 -13.06 -16.17
CA GLY A 91 8.35 -13.40 -14.78
C GLY A 91 8.08 -14.89 -14.61
N ARG A 92 8.28 -15.38 -13.38
CA ARG A 92 7.88 -16.72 -13.02
C ARG A 92 6.53 -16.62 -12.32
N CYS A 93 5.55 -17.36 -12.83
CA CYS A 93 4.27 -17.47 -12.14
C CYS A 93 4.40 -18.11 -10.76
N GLU A 94 5.32 -19.05 -10.61
CA GLU A 94 5.68 -19.62 -9.30
C GLU A 94 6.97 -18.97 -8.77
N PRO A 95 7.00 -18.49 -7.52
CA PRO A 95 8.20 -17.90 -6.95
C PRO A 95 9.34 -18.93 -6.91
N SER A 96 10.54 -18.52 -7.35
CA SER A 96 11.74 -19.34 -7.17
C SER A 96 12.00 -19.50 -5.67
N ASN A 97 11.94 -20.73 -5.16
CA ASN A 97 11.91 -21.04 -3.73
C ASN A 97 10.65 -20.47 -3.05
N SER A 98 9.49 -21.11 -3.26
CA SER A 98 8.19 -20.86 -2.59
C SER A 98 8.25 -21.13 -1.08
N GLU A 99 9.19 -20.51 -0.38
CA GLU A 99 9.25 -20.58 1.07
C GLU A 99 8.12 -19.75 1.66
N ARG A 100 7.28 -20.41 2.45
CA ARG A 100 6.41 -19.70 3.37
C ARG A 100 7.27 -18.95 4.38
N VAL A 101 6.78 -17.83 4.87
CA VAL A 101 7.45 -17.05 5.91
C VAL A 101 7.76 -17.94 7.13
N LYS A 102 9.05 -18.14 7.43
CA LYS A 102 9.51 -19.14 8.42
C LYS A 102 9.71 -18.57 9.82
N TYR A 103 10.11 -17.31 9.94
CA TYR A 103 10.52 -16.75 11.22
C TYR A 103 10.20 -15.26 11.35
N ARG A 104 10.15 -14.82 12.59
CA ARG A 104 9.99 -13.43 13.05
C ARG A 104 11.37 -12.81 13.30
N VAL A 105 11.53 -11.50 13.16
CA VAL A 105 12.77 -10.74 13.45
C VAL A 105 12.42 -9.43 14.16
N GLU A 106 12.67 -9.29 15.46
CA GLU A 106 12.40 -8.04 16.19
C GLU A 106 13.69 -7.45 16.78
N ARG A 107 14.01 -6.19 16.42
CA ARG A 107 15.21 -5.49 16.91
C ARG A 107 16.52 -6.30 16.75
N GLY A 108 16.64 -7.03 15.64
CA GLY A 108 17.78 -7.91 15.37
C GLY A 108 17.66 -9.33 15.95
N ILE A 109 16.58 -9.64 16.69
CA ILE A 109 16.34 -10.96 17.28
C ILE A 109 15.38 -11.77 16.40
N TYR A 110 15.90 -12.81 15.79
CA TYR A 110 15.17 -13.86 15.08
C TYR A 110 14.37 -14.72 16.07
N THR A 111 13.13 -15.05 15.75
CA THR A 111 12.27 -15.98 16.49
C THR A 111 11.63 -16.98 15.55
N TRP A 112 11.81 -18.27 15.79
CA TRP A 112 11.26 -19.33 14.94
C TRP A 112 10.81 -20.52 15.75
N VAL A 113 9.99 -21.39 15.16
CA VAL A 113 9.65 -22.69 15.74
C VAL A 113 10.51 -23.73 15.05
N ASP A 114 11.25 -24.55 15.77
CA ASP A 114 12.07 -25.62 15.19
C ASP A 114 11.26 -26.87 14.82
N SER A 115 11.94 -27.92 14.34
CA SER A 115 11.33 -29.19 13.97
C SER A 115 10.58 -29.86 15.13
N ASN A 116 10.98 -29.59 16.38
CA ASN A 116 10.40 -30.17 17.59
C ASN A 116 9.24 -29.34 18.15
N GLY A 117 8.87 -28.24 17.48
CA GLY A 117 7.80 -27.35 17.94
C GLY A 117 8.27 -26.35 19.00
N VAL A 118 9.58 -26.25 19.26
CA VAL A 118 10.13 -25.34 20.27
C VAL A 118 10.36 -23.97 19.65
N THR A 119 9.94 -22.92 20.38
CA THR A 119 10.19 -21.54 19.98
C THR A 119 11.62 -21.15 20.37
N ASN A 120 12.42 -20.77 19.38
CA ASN A 120 13.82 -20.38 19.51
C ASN A 120 13.99 -18.88 19.28
N TYR A 121 15.03 -18.29 19.88
CA TYR A 121 15.38 -16.88 19.75
C TYR A 121 16.90 -16.75 19.49
N SER A 122 17.31 -15.88 18.55
CA SER A 122 18.75 -15.61 18.31
C SER A 122 18.95 -14.24 17.68
N ASP A 123 20.08 -13.60 17.92
CA ASP A 123 20.56 -12.43 17.18
C ASP A 123 21.08 -12.79 15.77
N LYS A 124 21.19 -14.08 15.46
CA LYS A 124 21.64 -14.63 14.17
C LYS A 124 20.50 -15.35 13.47
N LYS A 125 20.48 -15.26 12.14
CA LYS A 125 19.52 -15.95 11.30
C LYS A 125 19.64 -17.48 11.52
N PRO A 126 18.54 -18.21 11.73
CA PRO A 126 18.60 -19.66 11.91
C PRO A 126 19.21 -20.35 10.69
N ALA A 127 20.24 -21.17 10.92
CA ALA A 127 20.97 -21.87 9.87
C ALA A 127 20.16 -23.00 9.20
N GLY A 128 19.08 -23.47 9.83
CA GLY A 128 18.18 -24.51 9.31
C GLY A 128 17.08 -24.92 10.31
N GLY A 129 16.11 -25.74 9.88
CA GLY A 129 15.13 -26.38 10.77
C GLY A 129 13.93 -25.53 11.21
N ALA A 130 13.82 -24.27 10.79
CA ALA A 130 12.67 -23.42 11.11
C ALA A 130 11.39 -23.87 10.37
N LYS A 131 10.36 -24.27 11.13
CA LYS A 131 9.00 -24.51 10.66
C LYS A 131 8.29 -23.19 10.35
N THR A 132 7.25 -23.24 9.51
CA THR A 132 6.43 -22.07 9.14
C THR A 132 5.89 -21.34 10.37
N TYR A 133 6.06 -20.02 10.41
CA TYR A 133 5.64 -19.21 11.55
C TYR A 133 4.10 -19.17 11.71
N GLN A 134 3.62 -19.39 12.94
CA GLN A 134 2.22 -19.25 13.33
C GLN A 134 2.08 -18.08 14.33
N PRO A 135 1.45 -16.93 13.97
CA PRO A 135 1.44 -15.76 14.84
C PRO A 135 0.39 -15.87 15.96
N ARG A 136 0.76 -15.41 17.16
CA ARG A 136 -0.19 -14.88 18.18
C ARG A 136 -0.19 -13.34 18.27
N SER A 137 0.82 -12.65 17.73
CA SER A 137 0.80 -11.17 17.57
C SER A 137 1.76 -10.69 16.48
N SER A 138 1.54 -9.47 16.00
CA SER A 138 2.29 -8.84 14.92
C SER A 138 3.63 -8.29 15.41
N ARG A 139 4.75 -8.66 14.76
CA ARG A 139 5.87 -7.76 14.43
C ARG A 139 7.00 -8.50 13.71
N VAL A 140 7.28 -8.01 12.49
CA VAL A 140 8.40 -8.23 11.55
C VAL A 140 8.75 -9.69 11.29
N LEU A 141 8.47 -10.20 10.09
CA LEU A 141 8.82 -11.55 9.68
C LEU A 141 9.78 -11.52 8.47
N ASP A 142 10.33 -12.67 8.10
CA ASP A 142 11.23 -12.88 6.95
C ASP A 142 10.50 -12.74 5.60
N TYR A 143 10.09 -11.52 5.30
CA TYR A 143 9.22 -11.23 4.17
C TYR A 143 10.01 -11.00 2.87
N PHE A 144 11.20 -10.41 2.97
CA PHE A 144 12.03 -10.04 1.82
C PHE A 144 13.49 -10.49 1.97
N ASP A 145 14.04 -11.04 0.90
CA ASP A 145 15.48 -10.95 0.62
C ASP A 145 15.69 -9.77 -0.34
N LEU A 146 15.95 -8.59 0.24
CA LEU A 146 16.02 -7.32 -0.49
C LEU A 146 17.48 -6.85 -0.65
N GLU A 147 17.91 -6.68 -1.90
CA GLU A 147 19.22 -6.12 -2.25
C GLU A 147 19.03 -4.76 -2.95
N ILE A 148 19.42 -3.65 -2.30
CA ILE A 148 19.34 -2.30 -2.89
C ILE A 148 20.74 -1.80 -3.21
N SER A 149 20.98 -1.51 -4.48
CA SER A 149 22.27 -1.04 -5.00
C SER A 149 22.11 0.19 -5.90
N GLY A 150 23.17 0.97 -6.00
CA GLY A 150 23.27 2.14 -6.86
C GLY A 150 24.40 3.05 -6.35
N PRO A 151 25.20 3.66 -7.24
CA PRO A 151 26.45 4.32 -6.88
C PRO A 151 26.25 5.56 -5.99
N THR A 152 25.08 6.18 -6.07
CA THR A 152 24.75 7.47 -5.47
C THR A 152 23.63 7.37 -4.42
N ILE A 153 23.24 6.15 -4.04
CA ILE A 153 22.10 5.91 -3.15
C ILE A 153 22.56 5.85 -1.70
N SER A 154 22.05 6.75 -0.87
CA SER A 154 22.42 6.83 0.55
C SER A 154 21.86 5.67 1.37
N HIS A 155 22.48 5.40 2.54
CA HIS A 155 21.93 4.47 3.52
C HIS A 155 20.53 4.87 4.00
N GLN A 156 20.27 6.17 4.11
CA GLN A 156 18.95 6.68 4.46
C GLN A 156 17.89 6.26 3.43
N PHE A 157 18.17 6.42 2.13
CA PHE A 157 17.25 5.97 1.08
C PHE A 157 16.97 4.48 1.20
N LYS A 158 18.01 3.65 1.37
CA LYS A 158 17.86 2.19 1.53
C LYS A 158 16.99 1.85 2.75
N ASN A 159 17.25 2.48 3.89
CA ASN A 159 16.49 2.25 5.12
C ASN A 159 15.03 2.70 4.99
N THR A 160 14.79 3.86 4.38
CA THR A 160 13.44 4.37 4.12
C THR A 160 12.68 3.45 3.18
N LEU A 161 13.29 3.02 2.08
CA LEU A 161 12.68 2.09 1.13
C LEU A 161 12.33 0.76 1.82
N SER A 162 13.28 0.14 2.53
CA SER A 162 13.04 -1.09 3.29
C SER A 162 11.90 -0.95 4.30
N SER A 163 11.83 0.18 5.02
CA SER A 163 10.75 0.46 5.98
C SER A 163 9.37 0.56 5.30
N ARG A 164 9.30 1.28 4.17
CA ARG A 164 8.09 1.42 3.35
C ARG A 164 7.64 0.07 2.77
N LEU A 165 8.56 -0.73 2.22
CA LEU A 165 8.26 -2.08 1.70
C LEU A 165 7.77 -3.04 2.80
N ASN A 166 8.36 -2.96 4.00
CA ASN A 166 7.88 -3.72 5.15
C ASN A 166 6.45 -3.32 5.55
N ALA A 167 6.08 -2.04 5.43
CA ALA A 167 4.72 -1.59 5.68
C ALA A 167 3.74 -2.09 4.61
N ILE A 168 4.15 -2.07 3.33
CA ILE A 168 3.36 -2.63 2.23
C ILE A 168 3.09 -4.11 2.46
N PHE A 169 4.10 -4.91 2.81
CA PHE A 169 3.92 -6.33 3.08
C PHE A 169 2.95 -6.61 4.24
N ARG A 170 2.97 -5.76 5.29
CA ARG A 170 1.95 -5.81 6.35
C ARG A 170 0.55 -5.51 5.81
N GLY A 171 0.42 -4.55 4.89
CA GLY A 171 -0.81 -4.27 4.16
C GLY A 171 -1.31 -5.48 3.35
N TYR A 172 -0.45 -6.17 2.61
CA TYR A 172 -0.84 -7.44 1.95
C TYR A 172 -1.28 -8.49 2.97
N THR A 173 -0.51 -8.64 4.05
CA THR A 173 -0.81 -9.61 5.12
C THR A 173 -2.16 -9.31 5.78
N SER A 174 -2.55 -8.05 5.95
CA SER A 174 -3.85 -7.67 6.51
C SER A 174 -5.02 -7.99 5.59
N ILE A 175 -4.78 -8.11 4.28
CA ILE A 175 -5.77 -8.53 3.27
C ILE A 175 -5.84 -10.06 3.20
N VAL A 176 -4.76 -10.71 2.77
CA VAL A 176 -4.78 -12.16 2.43
C VAL A 176 -4.52 -13.07 3.64
N GLY A 177 -3.95 -12.53 4.72
CA GLY A 177 -3.53 -13.30 5.88
C GLY A 177 -2.17 -13.95 5.70
N LEU A 178 -1.46 -14.19 6.80
CA LEU A 178 -0.06 -14.65 6.75
C LEU A 178 0.13 -15.99 6.03
N LYS A 179 -0.81 -16.94 6.16
CA LYS A 179 -0.72 -18.26 5.50
C LYS A 179 -0.69 -18.16 3.98
N ALA A 180 -1.28 -17.10 3.43
CA ALA A 180 -1.34 -16.84 2.00
C ALA A 180 -0.13 -16.03 1.49
N MET A 181 0.71 -15.49 2.39
CA MET A 181 1.91 -14.76 2.01
C MET A 181 3.01 -15.71 1.52
N ARG A 182 3.92 -15.16 0.71
CA ARG A 182 5.14 -15.82 0.25
C ARG A 182 6.32 -14.89 0.48
N LYS A 183 7.50 -15.48 0.62
CA LYS A 183 8.75 -14.73 0.65
C LYS A 183 9.01 -14.07 -0.71
N VAL A 184 9.49 -12.83 -0.69
CA VAL A 184 9.81 -12.06 -1.90
C VAL A 184 11.32 -11.88 -1.98
N THR A 185 11.94 -12.32 -3.07
CA THR A 185 13.34 -11.99 -3.37
C THR A 185 13.35 -10.87 -4.39
N LEU A 186 14.08 -9.79 -4.12
CA LEU A 186 14.13 -8.65 -5.02
C LEU A 186 15.48 -7.94 -4.93
N ARG A 187 16.10 -7.76 -6.10
CA ARG A 187 17.20 -6.81 -6.28
C ARG A 187 16.67 -5.54 -6.92
N ILE A 188 16.97 -4.40 -6.34
CA ILE A 188 16.70 -3.08 -6.92
C ILE A 188 18.03 -2.43 -7.25
N GLN A 189 18.24 -2.16 -8.54
CA GLN A 189 19.39 -1.41 -9.04
C GLN A 189 18.95 -0.02 -9.48
N VAL A 190 19.34 0.98 -8.70
CA VAL A 190 19.08 2.38 -9.05
C VAL A 190 20.24 2.91 -9.88
N LEU A 191 19.94 3.35 -11.10
CA LEU A 191 20.92 3.72 -12.10
C LEU A 191 20.98 5.24 -12.26
N PRO A 192 22.17 5.85 -12.18
CA PRO A 192 22.32 7.30 -11.94
C PRO A 192 22.02 8.18 -13.17
N SER A 193 21.66 7.58 -14.32
CA SER A 193 21.35 8.33 -15.54
C SER A 193 20.46 7.53 -16.48
N ARG A 194 19.65 8.23 -17.27
CA ARG A 194 18.82 7.68 -18.35
C ARG A 194 19.55 6.68 -19.23
N ARG A 195 20.74 7.05 -19.72
CA ARG A 195 21.57 6.20 -20.60
C ARG A 195 21.94 4.86 -19.95
N ARG A 196 22.29 4.86 -18.66
CA ARG A 196 22.62 3.62 -17.93
C ARG A 196 21.38 2.76 -17.71
N TYR A 197 20.27 3.39 -17.35
CA TYR A 197 18.97 2.74 -17.23
C TYR A 197 18.57 2.04 -18.53
N GLU A 198 18.51 2.77 -19.64
CA GLU A 198 18.12 2.22 -20.94
C GLU A 198 19.02 1.06 -21.37
N ARG A 199 20.34 1.18 -21.17
CA ARG A 199 21.29 0.10 -21.48
C ARG A 199 21.01 -1.16 -20.65
N ALA A 200 20.74 -1.02 -19.35
CA ALA A 200 20.47 -2.15 -18.47
C ALA A 200 19.18 -2.87 -18.87
N VAL A 201 18.10 -2.11 -19.10
CA VAL A 201 16.79 -2.63 -19.55
C VAL A 201 16.93 -3.36 -20.88
N LYS A 202 17.61 -2.77 -21.88
CA LYS A 202 17.85 -3.40 -23.19
C LYS A 202 18.68 -4.68 -23.08
N THR A 203 19.71 -4.70 -22.22
CA THR A 203 20.53 -5.91 -21.95
C THR A 203 19.67 -7.06 -21.40
N TYR A 204 18.62 -6.74 -20.66
CA TYR A 204 17.67 -7.72 -20.11
C TYR A 204 16.51 -8.04 -21.08
N GLY A 205 16.52 -7.48 -22.29
CA GLY A 205 15.53 -7.73 -23.34
C GLY A 205 14.23 -6.92 -23.20
N GLY A 206 14.20 -5.91 -22.32
CA GLY A 206 13.07 -5.00 -22.15
C GLY A 206 13.14 -3.76 -23.04
N ASP A 207 12.03 -3.04 -23.13
CA ASP A 207 11.94 -1.73 -23.79
C ASP A 207 11.93 -0.61 -22.73
N PRO A 208 12.93 0.28 -22.69
CA PRO A 208 12.96 1.36 -21.72
C PRO A 208 12.13 2.59 -22.14
N THR A 209 11.53 2.59 -23.33
CA THR A 209 10.81 3.75 -23.87
C THR A 209 9.68 4.17 -22.92
N GLY A 210 9.65 5.44 -22.54
CA GLY A 210 8.58 6.00 -21.71
C GLY A 210 8.57 5.57 -20.23
N THR A 211 9.48 4.70 -19.77
CA THR A 211 9.51 4.22 -18.38
C THR A 211 10.69 4.73 -17.59
N VAL A 212 10.52 4.90 -16.28
CA VAL A 212 11.60 5.20 -15.34
C VAL A 212 11.92 4.03 -14.40
N GLY A 213 11.20 2.91 -14.54
CA GLY A 213 11.42 1.66 -13.82
C GLY A 213 10.89 0.48 -14.61
N VAL A 214 11.54 -0.68 -14.47
CA VAL A 214 11.05 -1.97 -14.97
C VAL A 214 11.53 -3.11 -14.07
N TYR A 215 10.59 -3.95 -13.62
CA TYR A 215 10.85 -5.21 -12.93
C TYR A 215 10.88 -6.42 -13.87
N PHE A 216 11.95 -7.23 -13.76
CA PHE A 216 12.16 -8.47 -14.49
C PHE A 216 12.05 -9.68 -13.56
N GLY A 217 10.92 -10.37 -13.58
CA GLY A 217 10.57 -11.40 -12.59
C GLY A 217 11.40 -12.70 -12.57
N ILE A 218 11.97 -13.14 -13.70
CA ILE A 218 12.82 -14.33 -13.84
C ILE A 218 14.15 -14.09 -13.15
N LYS A 219 14.60 -12.84 -13.18
CA LYS A 219 15.86 -12.38 -12.59
C LYS A 219 15.65 -11.74 -11.20
N ASN A 220 14.40 -11.62 -10.75
CA ASN A 220 14.02 -10.92 -9.53
C ASN A 220 14.74 -9.56 -9.40
N THR A 221 14.85 -8.83 -10.50
CA THR A 221 15.64 -7.59 -10.57
C THR A 221 14.79 -6.46 -11.14
N ALA A 222 14.71 -5.36 -10.41
CA ALA A 222 14.16 -4.10 -10.86
C ALA A 222 15.29 -3.12 -11.19
N PHE A 223 15.20 -2.50 -12.37
CA PHE A 223 16.03 -1.35 -12.72
C PHE A 223 15.21 -0.08 -12.53
N VAL A 224 15.78 0.93 -11.87
CA VAL A 224 15.12 2.21 -11.60
C VAL A 224 16.04 3.33 -12.04
N GLU A 225 15.53 4.24 -12.86
CA GLU A 225 16.21 5.49 -13.20
C GLU A 225 16.23 6.43 -11.99
N GLN A 226 17.41 6.90 -11.61
CA GLN A 226 17.53 7.90 -10.56
C GLN A 226 17.06 9.26 -11.09
N THR A 227 15.99 9.78 -10.48
CA THR A 227 15.43 11.10 -10.76
C THR A 227 15.54 11.98 -9.51
N SER A 228 14.43 12.51 -8.99
CA SER A 228 14.40 13.12 -7.66
C SER A 228 14.38 12.05 -6.56
N TYR A 229 14.65 12.42 -5.31
CA TYR A 229 14.56 11.49 -4.17
C TYR A 229 13.18 10.81 -4.11
N GLU A 230 12.10 11.60 -4.13
CA GLU A 230 10.74 11.07 -4.07
C GLU A 230 10.35 10.31 -5.35
N GLY A 231 10.73 10.80 -6.54
CA GLY A 231 10.45 10.12 -7.80
C GLY A 231 11.12 8.74 -7.89
N THR A 232 12.38 8.66 -7.45
CA THR A 232 13.13 7.40 -7.36
C THR A 232 12.53 6.46 -6.32
N MET A 233 12.14 6.98 -5.14
CA MET A 233 11.51 6.20 -4.07
C MET A 233 10.18 5.59 -4.52
N GLN A 234 9.29 6.41 -5.11
CA GLN A 234 8.01 5.96 -5.63
C GLN A 234 8.18 4.89 -6.71
N THR A 235 9.09 5.10 -7.66
CA THR A 235 9.36 4.14 -8.73
C THR A 235 9.92 2.83 -8.18
N ALA A 236 10.87 2.89 -7.24
CA ALA A 236 11.39 1.68 -6.59
C ALA A 236 10.31 0.92 -5.82
N ILE A 237 9.35 1.62 -5.20
CA ILE A 237 8.19 1.01 -4.56
C ILE A 237 7.27 0.36 -5.59
N HIS A 238 6.96 1.04 -6.69
CA HIS A 238 6.13 0.53 -7.78
C HIS A 238 6.68 -0.82 -8.30
N GLU A 239 7.95 -0.84 -8.69
CA GLU A 239 8.60 -2.05 -9.19
C GLU A 239 8.69 -3.16 -8.13
N ALA A 240 8.89 -2.80 -6.85
CA ALA A 240 8.88 -3.76 -5.77
C ALA A 240 7.48 -4.37 -5.54
N VAL A 241 6.42 -3.61 -5.74
CA VAL A 241 5.04 -4.11 -5.62
C VAL A 241 4.74 -5.12 -6.73
N HIS A 242 5.26 -4.94 -7.95
CA HIS A 242 5.17 -6.00 -8.96
C HIS A 242 5.83 -7.30 -8.50
N ALA A 243 6.99 -7.24 -7.84
CA ALA A 243 7.64 -8.42 -7.27
C ALA A 243 6.80 -9.07 -6.16
N ILE A 244 6.17 -8.25 -5.30
CA ILE A 244 5.24 -8.73 -4.26
C ILE A 244 4.02 -9.39 -4.91
N ASN A 245 3.43 -8.77 -5.94
CA ASN A 245 2.30 -9.31 -6.68
C ASN A 245 2.63 -10.66 -7.30
N GLN A 246 3.77 -10.76 -8.00
CA GLN A 246 4.22 -12.01 -8.58
C GLN A 246 4.40 -13.11 -7.53
N ALA A 247 5.04 -12.80 -6.39
CA ALA A 247 5.30 -13.79 -5.36
C ALA A 247 4.04 -14.20 -4.57
N VAL A 248 3.18 -13.23 -4.23
CA VAL A 248 2.01 -13.43 -3.38
C VAL A 248 0.82 -13.90 -4.19
N ILE A 249 0.55 -13.32 -5.36
CA ILE A 249 -0.65 -13.58 -6.15
C ILE A 249 -0.36 -14.56 -7.29
N GLY A 250 0.79 -14.40 -7.97
CA GLY A 250 1.08 -15.03 -9.25
C GLY A 250 0.68 -14.13 -10.42
N PHE A 251 0.40 -14.71 -11.58
CA PHE A 251 -0.22 -13.98 -12.69
C PHE A 251 -1.61 -13.51 -12.30
N SER A 252 -1.90 -12.25 -12.60
CA SER A 252 -3.16 -11.58 -12.25
C SER A 252 -3.62 -10.66 -13.38
N PRO A 253 -4.87 -10.14 -13.32
CA PRO A 253 -5.35 -9.17 -14.29
C PRO A 253 -4.51 -7.88 -14.22
N ARG A 254 -4.26 -7.24 -15.37
CA ARG A 254 -3.41 -6.02 -15.45
C ARG A 254 -3.85 -4.94 -14.49
N TRP A 255 -5.15 -4.64 -14.47
CA TRP A 255 -5.69 -3.60 -13.60
C TRP A 255 -5.38 -3.84 -12.12
N LEU A 256 -5.33 -5.11 -11.68
CA LEU A 256 -5.03 -5.45 -10.30
C LEU A 256 -3.55 -5.25 -10.02
N ASN A 257 -2.69 -5.74 -10.92
CA ASN A 257 -1.25 -5.63 -10.76
C ASN A 257 -0.78 -4.16 -10.77
N GLU A 258 -1.17 -3.39 -11.78
CA GLU A 258 -0.85 -1.96 -11.88
C GLU A 258 -1.52 -1.15 -10.78
N GLY A 259 -2.81 -1.45 -10.48
CA GLY A 259 -3.56 -0.72 -9.47
C GLY A 259 -2.98 -0.88 -8.07
N LEU A 260 -2.47 -2.06 -7.72
CA LEU A 260 -1.75 -2.28 -6.47
C LEU A 260 -0.42 -1.55 -6.44
N ALA A 261 0.35 -1.57 -7.54
CA ALA A 261 1.62 -0.85 -7.66
C ALA A 261 1.40 0.66 -7.44
N GLU A 262 0.50 1.27 -8.21
CA GLU A 262 0.09 2.67 -8.11
C GLU A 262 -0.44 3.05 -6.72
N TYR A 263 -1.24 2.16 -6.10
CA TYR A 263 -1.80 2.42 -4.78
C TYR A 263 -0.70 2.52 -3.71
N PHE A 264 0.32 1.67 -3.77
CA PHE A 264 1.35 1.61 -2.73
C PHE A 264 2.52 2.57 -2.92
N GLU A 265 2.72 3.17 -4.10
CA GLU A 265 3.82 4.13 -4.38
C GLU A 265 3.95 5.24 -3.34
N THR A 266 2.82 5.71 -2.81
CA THR A 266 2.73 6.84 -1.89
C THR A 266 2.65 6.40 -0.42
N VAL A 267 3.06 5.17 -0.13
CA VAL A 267 3.17 4.73 1.26
C VAL A 267 4.22 5.55 2.00
N GLU A 268 3.84 6.02 3.18
CA GLU A 268 4.74 6.62 4.14
C GLU A 268 4.66 5.83 5.45
N VAL A 269 5.75 5.84 6.20
CA VAL A 269 5.83 5.21 7.52
C VAL A 269 6.18 6.26 8.54
N SER A 270 5.28 6.44 9.52
CA SER A 270 5.51 7.27 10.70
C SER A 270 5.18 6.46 11.94
N MET A 271 6.08 6.44 12.92
CA MET A 271 5.91 5.69 14.19
C MET A 271 5.42 4.25 13.97
N GLN A 272 6.00 3.54 13.00
CA GLN A 272 5.66 2.16 12.59
C GLN A 272 4.28 1.97 11.91
N VAL A 273 3.49 3.04 11.76
CA VAL A 273 2.21 3.02 11.04
C VAL A 273 2.45 3.34 9.57
N GLY A 274 2.05 2.42 8.69
CA GLY A 274 2.00 2.64 7.25
C GLY A 274 0.74 3.41 6.86
N LYS A 275 0.88 4.47 6.08
CA LYS A 275 -0.22 5.25 5.53
C LYS A 275 0.00 5.48 4.05
N VAL A 276 -0.99 5.13 3.24
CA VAL A 276 -1.01 5.45 1.81
C VAL A 276 -1.67 6.80 1.63
N LYS A 277 -0.95 7.75 1.02
CA LYS A 277 -1.49 9.06 0.67
C LYS A 277 -2.15 9.01 -0.72
N PRO A 278 -3.19 9.82 -0.98
CA PRO A 278 -3.70 9.98 -2.34
C PRO A 278 -2.58 10.41 -3.31
N THR A 279 -2.62 9.93 -4.55
CA THR A 279 -1.53 10.07 -5.53
C THR A 279 -1.67 11.32 -6.39
N ASN A 280 -0.84 11.46 -7.43
CA ASN A 280 -0.99 12.47 -8.48
C ASN A 280 -2.31 12.34 -9.30
N HIS A 281 -3.05 11.24 -9.11
CA HIS A 281 -4.38 11.02 -9.70
C HIS A 281 -5.47 11.89 -9.10
N ILE A 282 -5.20 12.65 -8.01
CA ILE A 282 -6.17 13.50 -7.34
C ILE A 282 -5.91 15.01 -7.50
N SER A 283 -6.98 15.80 -7.59
CA SER A 283 -6.98 17.26 -7.64
C SER A 283 -6.52 17.87 -6.31
N ARG A 284 -6.21 19.17 -6.30
CA ARG A 284 -5.95 19.90 -5.04
C ARG A 284 -7.13 19.85 -4.09
N SER A 285 -8.35 19.72 -4.61
CA SER A 285 -9.59 19.54 -3.85
C SER A 285 -9.85 18.11 -3.38
N GLY A 286 -8.94 17.16 -3.67
CA GLY A 286 -9.01 15.78 -3.19
C GLY A 286 -9.85 14.82 -4.04
N TYR A 287 -10.38 15.26 -5.18
CA TYR A 287 -11.19 14.44 -6.09
C TYR A 287 -10.33 13.81 -7.18
N ILE A 288 -10.78 12.69 -7.74
CA ILE A 288 -10.07 12.02 -8.84
C ILE A 288 -10.05 12.95 -10.06
N ARG A 289 -8.88 13.13 -10.67
CA ARG A 289 -8.70 13.96 -11.87
C ARG A 289 -9.11 13.19 -13.12
N GLY A 290 -9.75 13.86 -14.07
CA GLY A 290 -10.08 13.26 -15.37
C GLY A 290 -11.05 12.09 -15.25
N GLN A 291 -11.23 11.37 -16.35
CA GLN A 291 -12.14 10.23 -16.40
C GLN A 291 -11.46 8.95 -15.91
N VAL A 292 -12.28 8.06 -15.35
CA VAL A 292 -11.91 6.69 -14.97
C VAL A 292 -12.98 5.71 -15.45
N LEU A 293 -12.58 4.48 -15.74
CA LEU A 293 -13.47 3.42 -16.19
C LEU A 293 -14.36 2.90 -15.07
N ARG A 294 -15.56 2.43 -15.43
CA ARG A 294 -16.40 1.64 -14.51
C ARG A 294 -15.74 0.28 -14.25
N PRO A 295 -15.97 -0.38 -13.09
CA PRO A 295 -15.30 -1.64 -12.74
C PRO A 295 -15.44 -2.72 -13.82
N SER A 296 -16.63 -2.89 -14.41
CA SER A 296 -16.84 -3.87 -15.47
C SER A 296 -16.10 -3.55 -16.77
N GLN A 297 -15.90 -2.27 -17.09
CA GLN A 297 -15.12 -1.87 -18.27
C GLN A 297 -13.64 -2.12 -18.02
N LEU A 298 -13.13 -1.74 -16.85
CA LEU A 298 -11.74 -1.96 -16.46
C LEU A 298 -11.37 -3.45 -16.42
N ILE A 299 -12.21 -4.29 -15.80
CA ILE A 299 -11.99 -5.75 -15.75
C ILE A 299 -12.02 -6.35 -17.17
N GLY A 300 -12.83 -5.80 -18.08
CA GLY A 300 -12.93 -6.26 -19.46
C GLY A 300 -11.87 -5.70 -20.41
N ALA A 301 -11.01 -4.79 -19.96
CA ALA A 301 -10.03 -4.10 -20.80
C ALA A 301 -8.71 -4.86 -20.98
N GLU A 302 -8.61 -6.12 -20.52
CA GLU A 302 -7.36 -6.91 -20.56
C GLU A 302 -6.80 -7.02 -21.98
N ASP A 303 -7.66 -7.29 -22.98
CA ASP A 303 -7.26 -7.46 -24.38
C ASP A 303 -7.03 -6.13 -25.11
N THR A 304 -7.68 -5.06 -24.68
CA THR A 304 -7.59 -3.72 -25.30
C THR A 304 -6.62 -2.78 -24.59
N TRP A 305 -5.93 -3.26 -23.55
CA TRP A 305 -5.11 -2.43 -22.67
C TRP A 305 -4.03 -1.67 -23.44
N GLN A 306 -3.32 -2.35 -24.35
CA GLN A 306 -2.21 -1.78 -25.12
C GLN A 306 -2.66 -0.68 -26.09
N SER A 307 -3.88 -0.80 -26.64
CA SER A 307 -4.47 0.19 -27.54
C SER A 307 -5.21 1.32 -26.82
N SER A 308 -5.36 1.21 -25.49
CA SER A 308 -6.09 2.20 -24.69
C SER A 308 -5.18 3.31 -24.18
N ASP A 309 -5.74 4.46 -23.82
CA ASP A 309 -4.98 5.54 -23.16
C ASP A 309 -4.34 5.05 -21.84
N PRO A 310 -3.00 4.98 -21.75
CA PRO A 310 -2.32 4.48 -20.56
C PRO A 310 -2.69 5.30 -19.32
N VAL A 311 -2.76 6.62 -19.45
CA VAL A 311 -3.05 7.50 -18.30
C VAL A 311 -4.40 7.14 -17.68
N THR A 312 -5.42 6.88 -18.50
CA THR A 312 -6.73 6.43 -18.05
C THR A 312 -6.70 5.02 -17.46
N MET A 313 -5.97 4.07 -18.04
CA MET A 313 -5.86 2.70 -17.52
C MET A 313 -5.24 2.64 -16.13
N TYR A 314 -4.09 3.31 -15.95
CA TYR A 314 -3.39 3.36 -14.66
C TYR A 314 -4.22 4.09 -13.60
N ARG A 315 -4.79 5.25 -13.94
CA ARG A 315 -5.68 5.99 -13.04
C ARG A 315 -6.90 5.19 -12.62
N SER A 316 -7.54 4.50 -13.57
CA SER A 316 -8.73 3.67 -13.29
C SER A 316 -8.38 2.50 -12.37
N SER A 317 -7.23 1.88 -12.60
CA SER A 317 -6.68 0.78 -11.78
C SER A 317 -6.39 1.23 -10.36
N TRP A 318 -5.69 2.35 -10.20
CA TRP A 318 -5.47 2.99 -8.91
C TRP A 318 -6.79 3.30 -8.20
N ALA A 319 -7.73 3.96 -8.88
CA ALA A 319 -8.99 4.37 -8.30
C ALA A 319 -9.79 3.16 -7.81
N PHE A 320 -9.79 2.07 -8.58
CA PHE A 320 -10.51 0.86 -8.20
C PHE A 320 -9.87 0.13 -7.01
N VAL A 321 -8.54 0.00 -6.98
CA VAL A 321 -7.85 -0.57 -5.81
C VAL A 321 -8.03 0.32 -4.58
N HIS A 322 -7.92 1.63 -4.71
CA HIS A 322 -8.13 2.58 -3.61
C HIS A 322 -9.56 2.46 -3.04
N PHE A 323 -10.56 2.31 -3.90
CA PHE A 323 -11.93 2.02 -3.50
C PHE A 323 -12.04 0.69 -2.75
N LEU A 324 -11.48 -0.41 -3.27
CA LEU A 324 -11.52 -1.71 -2.60
C LEU A 324 -10.85 -1.64 -1.22
N MET A 325 -9.77 -0.89 -1.10
CA MET A 325 -9.06 -0.68 0.16
C MET A 325 -9.79 0.25 1.16
N SER A 326 -10.82 0.99 0.72
CA SER A 326 -11.53 1.99 1.53
C SER A 326 -12.55 1.41 2.51
N SER A 327 -12.99 0.16 2.32
CA SER A 327 -14.06 -0.44 3.11
C SER A 327 -13.77 -1.90 3.47
N LYS A 328 -14.43 -2.41 4.51
CA LYS A 328 -14.32 -3.82 4.91
C LYS A 328 -14.75 -4.76 3.79
N SER A 329 -15.89 -4.50 3.15
CA SER A 329 -16.42 -5.32 2.04
C SER A 329 -15.53 -5.27 0.80
N GLY A 330 -14.94 -4.10 0.50
CA GLY A 330 -13.95 -3.95 -0.55
C GLY A 330 -12.69 -4.79 -0.29
N LYS A 331 -12.13 -4.72 0.93
CA LYS A 331 -10.96 -5.52 1.32
C LYS A 331 -11.25 -7.01 1.30
N GLN A 332 -12.45 -7.42 1.73
CA GLN A 332 -12.90 -8.83 1.65
C GLN A 332 -13.00 -9.31 0.19
N SER A 333 -13.50 -8.46 -0.72
CA SER A 333 -13.59 -8.79 -2.15
C SER A 333 -12.22 -8.90 -2.80
N LEU A 334 -11.32 -7.95 -2.48
CA LEU A 334 -9.94 -7.98 -2.93
C LEU A 334 -9.22 -9.23 -2.41
N LYS A 335 -9.40 -9.58 -1.14
CA LYS A 335 -8.91 -10.84 -0.56
C LYS A 335 -9.43 -12.05 -1.34
N ALA A 336 -10.73 -12.13 -1.58
CA ALA A 336 -11.34 -13.26 -2.30
C ALA A 336 -10.76 -13.41 -3.71
N LEU A 337 -10.54 -12.29 -4.41
CA LEU A 337 -9.90 -12.27 -5.72
C LEU A 337 -8.45 -12.76 -5.65
N MET A 338 -7.62 -12.16 -4.80
CA MET A 338 -6.21 -12.53 -4.65
C MET A 338 -6.04 -14.01 -4.28
N LEU A 339 -6.85 -14.52 -3.35
CA LEU A 339 -6.83 -15.94 -2.97
C LEU A 339 -7.33 -16.87 -4.08
N SER A 340 -8.15 -16.37 -5.00
CA SER A 340 -8.61 -17.15 -6.16
C SER A 340 -7.54 -17.24 -7.24
N GLU A 341 -6.84 -16.14 -7.53
CA GLU A 341 -5.66 -16.12 -8.43
C GLU A 341 -4.55 -17.06 -7.90
N GLN A 342 -4.29 -17.04 -6.59
CA GLN A 342 -3.29 -17.90 -5.94
C GLN A 342 -3.50 -19.40 -6.17
N LYS A 343 -4.71 -19.85 -6.52
CA LYS A 343 -4.99 -21.29 -6.76
C LYS A 343 -4.29 -21.81 -8.00
N LYS A 344 -4.09 -20.97 -9.01
CA LYS A 344 -3.43 -21.32 -10.27
C LYS A 344 -2.48 -20.17 -10.66
N PRO A 345 -1.33 -20.05 -10.00
CA PRO A 345 -0.47 -18.87 -10.10
C PRO A 345 0.07 -18.61 -11.52
N CYS A 346 0.05 -19.61 -12.41
CA CYS A 346 0.46 -19.51 -13.82
C CYS A 346 -0.67 -19.14 -14.78
N SER A 347 -1.84 -18.79 -14.28
CA SER A 347 -2.97 -18.30 -15.07
C SER A 347 -3.63 -17.13 -14.35
N SER A 348 -4.16 -16.18 -15.11
CA SER A 348 -5.04 -15.14 -14.56
C SER A 348 -6.49 -15.59 -14.72
N LEU A 349 -7.35 -15.23 -13.76
CA LEU A 349 -8.78 -15.38 -13.94
C LEU A 349 -9.28 -14.52 -15.12
N ASP A 350 -10.24 -15.06 -15.87
CA ASP A 350 -10.94 -14.34 -16.92
C ASP A 350 -11.96 -13.33 -16.37
N TYR A 351 -12.51 -12.51 -17.27
CA TYR A 351 -13.53 -11.51 -16.98
C TYR A 351 -14.70 -12.05 -16.14
N ALA A 352 -15.26 -13.21 -16.52
CA ALA A 352 -16.44 -13.77 -15.87
C ALA A 352 -16.12 -14.24 -14.45
N ASN A 353 -14.96 -14.87 -14.26
CA ASN A 353 -14.47 -15.33 -12.96
C ASN A 353 -14.13 -14.14 -12.04
N VAL A 354 -13.41 -13.13 -12.53
CA VAL A 354 -13.08 -11.92 -11.74
C VAL A 354 -14.37 -11.23 -11.29
N LYS A 355 -15.33 -11.01 -12.19
CA LYS A 355 -16.62 -10.41 -11.82
C LYS A 355 -17.37 -11.25 -10.80
N ARG A 356 -17.45 -12.57 -11.00
CA ARG A 356 -18.15 -13.46 -10.07
C ARG A 356 -17.60 -13.35 -8.65
N VAL A 357 -16.27 -13.35 -8.50
CA VAL A 357 -15.62 -13.24 -7.18
C VAL A 357 -15.88 -11.87 -6.54
N LEU A 358 -15.69 -10.79 -7.29
CA LEU A 358 -15.85 -9.43 -6.77
C LEU A 358 -17.32 -9.12 -6.41
N TYR A 359 -18.26 -9.33 -7.33
CA TYR A 359 -19.67 -9.06 -7.08
C TYR A 359 -20.33 -10.07 -6.14
N GLY A 360 -19.84 -11.30 -6.07
CA GLY A 360 -20.29 -12.28 -5.08
C GLY A 360 -19.93 -11.87 -3.65
N THR A 361 -18.79 -11.20 -3.46
CA THR A 361 -18.33 -10.73 -2.13
C THR A 361 -18.82 -9.31 -1.80
N TYR A 362 -19.07 -8.49 -2.82
CA TYR A 362 -19.57 -7.12 -2.65
C TYR A 362 -20.64 -6.79 -3.71
N PRO A 363 -21.90 -7.23 -3.51
CA PRO A 363 -22.95 -7.15 -4.53
C PRO A 363 -23.27 -5.73 -5.04
N ASN A 364 -23.25 -4.73 -4.16
CA ASN A 364 -23.51 -3.33 -4.50
C ASN A 364 -22.25 -2.55 -4.92
N MET A 365 -21.17 -3.24 -5.31
CA MET A 365 -19.90 -2.62 -5.70
C MET A 365 -20.04 -1.53 -6.76
N LYS A 366 -20.93 -1.69 -7.74
CA LYS A 366 -21.12 -0.70 -8.82
C LYS A 366 -21.61 0.64 -8.28
N SER A 367 -22.64 0.65 -7.44
CA SER A 367 -23.18 1.88 -6.86
C SER A 367 -22.21 2.45 -5.82
N ALA A 368 -21.58 1.59 -5.01
CA ALA A 368 -20.57 2.01 -4.04
C ALA A 368 -19.36 2.69 -4.71
N TYR A 369 -18.89 2.17 -5.83
CA TYR A 369 -17.79 2.78 -6.59
C TYR A 369 -18.20 4.14 -7.15
N ALA A 370 -19.42 4.27 -7.71
CA ALA A 370 -19.91 5.56 -8.20
C ALA A 370 -19.99 6.62 -7.09
N MET A 371 -20.41 6.23 -5.87
CA MET A 371 -20.38 7.13 -4.70
C MET A 371 -18.95 7.51 -4.31
N PHE A 372 -18.01 6.54 -4.35
CA PHE A 372 -16.59 6.81 -4.07
C PHE A 372 -16.00 7.84 -5.05
N LEU A 373 -16.30 7.75 -6.35
CA LEU A 373 -15.81 8.71 -7.35
C LEU A 373 -16.29 10.14 -7.09
N ASN A 374 -17.45 10.30 -6.46
CA ASN A 374 -18.03 11.60 -6.08
C ASN A 374 -17.59 12.06 -4.68
N SER A 375 -16.58 11.40 -4.08
CA SER A 375 -16.06 11.73 -2.76
C SER A 375 -14.58 12.05 -2.80
N GLN A 376 -14.09 12.79 -1.80
CA GLN A 376 -12.66 13.05 -1.67
C GLN A 376 -11.91 11.76 -1.32
N ALA A 377 -10.83 11.48 -2.05
CA ALA A 377 -9.93 10.39 -1.73
C ALA A 377 -9.18 10.70 -0.43
N ARG A 378 -9.39 9.85 0.58
CA ARG A 378 -8.74 9.98 1.89
C ARG A 378 -7.52 9.08 1.95
N SER A 379 -6.51 9.51 2.70
CA SER A 379 -5.40 8.61 3.02
C SER A 379 -5.88 7.38 3.80
N GLN A 380 -5.24 6.24 3.56
CA GLN A 380 -5.63 4.97 4.15
C GLN A 380 -4.51 4.38 4.99
N ARG A 381 -4.85 3.87 6.18
CA ARG A 381 -3.92 3.16 7.06
C ARG A 381 -3.82 1.70 6.61
N LEU A 382 -2.59 1.18 6.57
CA LEU A 382 -2.28 -0.21 6.20
C LEU A 382 -2.50 -1.21 7.34
#